data_AF-A0A962NF63-F1
#
_entry.id   AF-A0A962NF63-F1
#
_cell.length_a   1.000
_cell.length_b   1.000
_cell.length_c   1.000
_cell.angle_alpha   90.00
_cell.angle_beta   90.00
_cell.angle_gamma   90.00
#
_symmetry.space_group_name_H-M   'P 1'
#
loop_
_entity.id
_entity.type
_entity.pdbx_description
1 polymer ?
#
loop_
_entity_poly.entity_id
_entity_poly.type
_entity_poly.pdbx_seq_one_letter_code
_entity_poly.pdbx_strand_id
1 'polypeptide(L)'
;VMTADWQGYAQGRAQLSRKYFFAGAPNQPWLRNNYNSGGGRDFLERDNLIHSTTTWAPCGRDVQLRINSNARTLGGNSYIAVDTVDLQNRVVFRLNSRRCR
;
A
#
# COMPACT_ATOMS: atom_id res chain seq x y z
N VAL A 1 -13.90 -3.66 -4.25
CA VAL A 1 -12.98 -2.79 -3.47
C VAL A 1 -11.74 -3.61 -3.22
N MET A 2 -10.57 -3.00 -3.38
CA MET A 2 -9.30 -3.65 -3.06
C MET A 2 -8.89 -3.19 -1.67
N THR A 3 -8.52 -4.14 -0.81
CA THR A 3 -7.92 -3.83 0.49
C THR A 3 -6.59 -4.53 0.63
N ALA A 4 -5.68 -3.90 1.34
CA ALA A 4 -4.40 -4.50 1.72
C ALA A 4 -4.28 -4.41 3.24
N ASP A 5 -4.19 -5.57 3.88
CA ASP A 5 -4.05 -5.69 5.33
C ASP A 5 -2.58 -5.95 5.67
N TRP A 6 -2.00 -5.06 6.46
CA TRP A 6 -0.60 -5.11 6.87
C TRP A 6 -0.53 -5.51 8.33
N GLN A 7 0.09 -6.66 8.59
CA GLN A 7 0.23 -7.21 9.93
C GLN A 7 1.70 -7.20 10.34
N GLY A 8 1.93 -7.05 11.63
CA GLY A 8 3.28 -7.13 12.16
C GLY A 8 3.37 -6.61 13.58
N TYR A 9 4.59 -6.32 13.99
CA TYR A 9 4.92 -5.92 15.35
C TYR A 9 5.76 -4.65 15.34
N ALA A 10 5.48 -3.74 16.27
CA ALA A 10 6.25 -2.51 16.44
C ALA A 10 6.50 -2.19 17.93
N GLN A 11 7.76 -1.89 18.24
CA GLN A 11 8.24 -1.49 19.56
C GLN A 11 9.08 -0.21 19.48
N GLY A 12 8.97 0.63 20.50
CA GLY A 12 9.53 1.97 20.53
C GLY A 12 8.86 2.87 19.49
N ARG A 13 9.65 3.72 18.83
CA ARG A 13 9.21 4.62 17.78
C ARG A 13 9.50 4.02 16.42
N ALA A 14 8.46 3.77 15.64
CA ALA A 14 8.60 3.23 14.29
C ALA A 14 7.56 3.82 13.33
N GLN A 15 7.78 3.63 12.04
CA GLN A 15 6.88 4.07 11.00
C GLN A 15 6.79 3.03 9.89
N LEU A 16 5.55 2.72 9.49
CA LEU A 16 5.24 1.99 8.27
C LEU A 16 4.71 2.98 7.23
N SER A 17 5.37 3.05 6.09
CA SER A 17 4.96 3.86 4.93
C SER A 17 4.65 2.96 3.74
N ARG A 18 3.55 3.22 3.05
CA ARG A 18 3.06 2.40 1.93
C ARG A 18 2.52 3.30 0.83
N LYS A 19 2.75 2.98 -0.44
CA LYS A 19 2.11 3.66 -1.57
C LYS A 19 1.72 2.67 -2.65
N TYR A 20 0.64 2.97 -3.34
CA TYR A 20 0.02 2.13 -4.36
C TYR A 20 -0.07 2.93 -5.65
N PHE A 21 0.46 2.38 -6.75
CA PHE A 21 0.51 3.11 -8.01
C PHE A 21 0.55 2.16 -9.19
N PHE A 22 -0.05 2.56 -10.32
CA PHE A 22 0.15 1.86 -11.58
C PHE A 22 1.52 2.19 -12.17
N ALA A 23 2.14 1.21 -12.83
CA ALA A 23 3.39 1.41 -13.58
C ALA A 23 3.24 2.60 -14.55
N GLY A 24 4.16 3.57 -14.46
CA GLY A 24 4.10 4.83 -15.20
C GLY A 24 3.50 6.01 -14.43
N ALA A 25 2.90 5.78 -13.25
CA ALA A 25 2.34 6.84 -12.40
C ALA A 25 2.90 6.81 -10.95
N PRO A 26 4.23 6.85 -10.73
CA PRO A 26 4.84 6.62 -9.41
C PRO A 26 4.58 7.71 -8.36
N ASN A 27 4.04 8.86 -8.78
CA ASN A 27 3.77 10.05 -7.97
C ASN A 27 2.44 9.95 -7.20
N GLN A 28 2.20 8.80 -6.55
CA GLN A 28 1.06 8.60 -5.66
C GLN A 28 1.45 8.91 -4.21
N PRO A 29 0.50 9.41 -3.39
CA PRO A 29 0.76 9.74 -2.00
C PRO A 29 1.12 8.50 -1.18
N TRP A 30 1.95 8.71 -0.15
CA TRP A 30 2.27 7.69 0.84
C TRP A 30 1.22 7.67 1.95
N LEU A 31 0.69 6.49 2.24
CA LEU A 31 0.02 6.18 3.51
C LEU A 31 1.10 5.97 4.56
N ARG A 32 0.91 6.52 5.76
CA ARG A 32 1.89 6.46 6.85
C ARG A 32 1.21 6.17 8.17
N ASN A 33 1.71 5.15 8.87
CA ASN A 33 1.33 4.84 10.24
C ASN A 33 2.56 5.00 11.13
N ASN A 34 2.41 5.78 12.20
CA ASN A 34 3.45 5.94 13.21
C ASN A 34 3.08 5.12 14.44
N TYR A 35 4.06 4.39 14.96
CA TYR A 35 3.94 3.60 16.18
C TYR A 35 4.81 4.21 17.27
N ASN A 36 4.28 4.20 18.49
CA ASN A 36 4.98 4.61 19.69
C ASN A 36 4.53 3.70 20.83
N SER A 37 5.20 2.56 21.02
CA SER A 37 4.86 1.58 22.07
C SER A 37 6.11 1.09 22.79
N GLY A 38 6.30 1.49 24.06
CA GLY A 38 7.49 1.10 24.84
C GLY A 38 7.61 -0.42 25.05
N GLY A 39 6.48 -1.09 25.32
CA GLY A 39 6.42 -2.55 25.50
C GLY A 39 6.26 -3.35 24.20
N GLY A 40 6.16 -2.67 23.06
CA GLY A 40 5.82 -3.28 21.79
C GLY A 40 4.34 -3.62 21.66
N ARG A 41 3.87 -3.78 20.43
CA ARG A 41 2.51 -4.24 20.13
C ARG A 41 2.44 -4.78 18.71
N ASP A 42 1.54 -5.74 18.52
CA ASP A 42 1.10 -6.10 17.19
C ASP A 42 0.25 -4.97 16.57
N PHE A 43 0.29 -4.87 15.25
CA PHE A 43 -0.53 -3.96 14.48
C PHE A 43 -1.22 -4.71 13.33
N LEU A 44 -2.41 -4.23 13.00
CA LEU A 44 -3.14 -4.60 11.79
C LEU A 44 -3.60 -3.29 11.16
N GLU A 45 -3.02 -2.93 10.03
CA GLU A 45 -3.34 -1.72 9.29
C GLU A 45 -4.02 -2.08 7.98
N ARG A 46 -5.27 -1.63 7.80
CA ARG A 46 -6.06 -1.86 6.59
C ARG A 46 -6.04 -0.64 5.68
N ASP A 47 -5.44 -0.81 4.51
CA ASP A 47 -5.53 0.17 3.44
C ASP A 47 -6.76 -0.09 2.59
N ASN A 48 -7.73 0.82 2.63
CA ASN A 48 -8.89 0.79 1.75
C ASN A 48 -8.56 1.49 0.43
N LEU A 49 -8.22 0.71 -0.58
CA LEU A 49 -7.89 1.22 -1.90
C LEU A 49 -9.19 1.36 -2.67
N ILE A 50 -9.82 2.53 -2.52
CA ILE A 50 -10.98 2.89 -3.33
C ILE A 50 -10.49 2.93 -4.77
N HIS A 51 -10.99 1.99 -5.57
CA HIS A 51 -10.78 1.83 -7.00
C HIS A 51 -11.49 2.97 -7.77
N SER A 52 -11.42 4.21 -7.29
CA SER A 52 -12.16 5.37 -7.82
C SER A 52 -11.52 5.98 -9.06
N THR A 53 -10.29 5.62 -9.40
CA THR A 53 -9.64 6.14 -10.59
C THR A 53 -9.89 5.18 -11.76
N THR A 54 -10.82 5.56 -12.63
CA THR A 54 -10.83 5.09 -14.03
C THR A 54 -9.42 5.25 -14.57
N THR A 55 -8.67 4.16 -14.66
CA THR A 55 -7.28 4.18 -15.09
C THR A 55 -7.25 3.72 -16.54
N TRP A 56 -6.79 4.60 -17.43
CA TRP A 56 -6.59 4.25 -18.84
C TRP A 56 -5.23 3.59 -19.00
N ALA A 57 -5.22 2.31 -19.37
CA ALA A 57 -4.04 1.71 -19.93
C ALA A 57 -3.74 2.41 -21.27
N PRO A 58 -2.48 2.84 -21.53
CA PRO A 58 -2.08 3.25 -22.87
C PRO A 58 -2.33 2.11 -23.86
N CYS A 59 -2.59 2.46 -25.12
CA CYS A 59 -2.85 1.47 -26.15
C CYS A 59 -1.70 0.45 -26.26
N GLY A 60 -2.04 -0.85 -26.16
CA GLY A 60 -1.08 -1.95 -26.27
C GLY A 60 -0.11 -2.07 -25.10
N ARG A 61 -0.42 -1.50 -23.92
CA ARG A 61 0.46 -1.57 -22.74
C ARG A 61 -0.25 -2.22 -21.56
N ASP A 62 0.41 -3.21 -20.97
CA ASP A 62 0.02 -3.74 -19.67
C ASP A 62 0.41 -2.76 -18.57
N VAL A 63 -0.55 -2.41 -17.70
CA VAL A 63 -0.30 -1.57 -16.53
C VAL A 63 -0.40 -2.41 -15.27
N GLN A 64 0.75 -2.70 -14.67
CA GLN A 64 0.82 -3.42 -13.40
C GLN A 64 0.55 -2.45 -12.25
N LEU A 65 -0.31 -2.85 -11.32
CA LEU A 65 -0.41 -2.20 -10.01
C LEU A 65 0.81 -2.61 -9.17
N ARG A 66 1.50 -1.63 -8.60
CA ARG A 66 2.69 -1.80 -7.77
C ARG A 66 2.45 -1.22 -6.38
N ILE A 67 3.10 -1.84 -5.41
CA ILE A 67 3.10 -1.42 -4.01
C ILE A 67 4.56 -1.17 -3.61
N ASN A 68 4.85 0.03 -3.12
CA ASN A 68 6.13 0.30 -2.45
C ASN A 68 5.86 0.46 -0.96
N SER A 69 6.65 -0.21 -0.13
CA SER A 69 6.58 -0.11 1.32
C SER A 69 7.94 0.22 1.93
N ASN A 70 7.92 0.81 3.11
CA ASN A 70 9.08 1.08 3.95
C ASN A 70 8.67 0.93 5.41
N ALA A 71 9.36 0.07 6.14
CA ALA A 71 9.28 -0.03 7.59
C ALA A 71 10.60 0.50 8.17
N ARG A 72 10.51 1.50 9.04
CA ARG A 72 11.70 2.12 9.66
C ARG A 72 11.48 2.41 11.12
N THR A 73 12.55 2.31 11.90
CA THR A 73 12.59 2.79 13.27
C THR A 73 12.96 4.29 13.28
N LEU A 74 12.51 5.01 14.31
CA LEU A 74 12.77 6.45 14.50
C LEU A 74 13.56 6.73 15.78
N GLY A 75 14.04 5.69 16.46
CA GLY A 75 14.83 5.78 17.69
C GLY A 75 15.74 4.57 17.85
N GLY A 76 16.76 4.69 18.73
CA GLY A 76 17.80 3.67 18.92
C GLY A 76 17.29 2.38 19.57
N ASN A 77 16.36 2.47 20.52
CA ASN A 77 15.73 1.32 21.16
C ASN A 77 14.34 1.09 20.55
N SER A 78 14.29 0.77 19.27
CA SER A 78 13.02 0.57 18.54
C SER A 78 13.16 -0.58 17.55
N TYR A 79 12.05 -1.25 17.29
CA TYR A 79 11.99 -2.41 16.41
C TYR A 79 10.68 -2.38 15.63
N ILE A 80 10.74 -2.77 14.36
CA ILE A 80 9.55 -2.97 13.55
C ILE A 80 9.78 -4.16 12.61
N ALA A 81 8.79 -5.03 12.54
CA ALA A 81 8.74 -6.12 11.58
C ALA A 81 7.34 -6.15 10.97
N VAL A 82 7.30 -6.38 9.66
CA VAL A 82 6.08 -6.70 8.93
C VAL A 82 6.07 -8.21 8.78
N ASP A 83 5.01 -8.86 9.25
CA ASP A 83 4.84 -10.31 9.18
C ASP A 83 4.19 -10.69 7.85
N THR A 84 2.94 -10.26 7.65
CA THR A 84 2.18 -10.58 6.45
C THR A 84 1.56 -9.34 5.81
N VAL A 85 1.30 -9.47 4.50
CA VAL A 85 0.50 -8.53 3.72
C VAL A 85 -0.58 -9.32 2.99
N ASP A 86 -1.82 -9.18 3.43
CA ASP A 86 -2.96 -9.88 2.84
C ASP A 86 -3.71 -8.96 1.88
N LEU A 87 -3.65 -9.31 0.59
CA LEU A 87 -4.34 -8.59 -0.47
C LEU A 87 -5.72 -9.20 -0.70
N GLN A 88 -6.78 -8.46 -0.36
CA GLN A 88 -8.15 -8.86 -0.66
C GLN A 88 -8.67 -8.07 -1.86
N ASN A 89 -8.71 -8.76 -3.00
CA ASN A 89 -9.04 -8.18 -4.28
C ASN A 89 -10.36 -8.73 -4.79
N ARG A 90 -11.49 -8.05 -4.49
CA ARG A 90 -12.70 -8.21 -5.31
C ARG A 90 -12.67 -7.18 -6.43
N VAL A 91 -12.00 -7.54 -7.53
CA VAL A 91 -11.87 -6.69 -8.71
C VAL A 91 -13.07 -6.89 -9.62
N VAL A 92 -13.85 -5.83 -9.83
CA VAL A 92 -14.88 -5.78 -10.87
C VAL A 92 -14.36 -4.85 -11.94
N PHE A 93 -13.89 -5.41 -13.05
CA PHE A 93 -13.41 -4.63 -14.19
C PHE A 93 -14.62 -4.13 -14.99
N ARG A 94 -14.78 -2.81 -15.07
CA ARG A 94 -15.66 -2.18 -16.05
C ARG A 94 -14.77 -1.65 -17.18
N LEU A 95 -14.77 -2.36 -18.29
CA LEU A 95 -13.95 -2.02 -19.45
C LEU A 95 -14.67 -0.96 -20.29
N ASN A 96 -14.00 0.17 -20.49
CA ASN A 96 -14.35 1.14 -21.52
C ASN A 96 -13.21 1.17 -22.53
N SER A 97 -13.54 1.13 -23.82
CA SER A 97 -12.57 1.22 -24.91
C SER A 97 -12.74 2.50 -25.71
N ARG A 98 -11.64 3.00 -26.27
CA ARG A 98 -11.62 4.11 -27.22
C ARG A 98 -10.59 3.79 -28.29
N ARG A 99 -10.81 4.24 -29.53
CA ARG A 99 -9.80 4.08 -30.58
C ARG A 99 -8.52 4.82 -30.18
N CYS A 100 -7.40 4.13 -30.33
CA CYS A 100 -6.08 4.70 -30.25
C CYS A 100 -5.93 5.73 -31.39
N ARG A 101 -5.37 6.90 -31.10
CA ARG A 101 -4.97 7.89 -32.10
C ARG A 101 -3.49 7.71 -32.38
#